data_AF-A0A4V1UBH4-F1
#
_entry.id   AF-A0A4V1UBH4-F1
#
_cell.length_a   1.000
_cell.length_b   1.000
_cell.length_c   1.000
_cell.angle_alpha   90.00
_cell.angle_beta   90.00
_cell.angle_gamma   90.00
#
_symmetry.space_group_name_H-M   'P 1'
#
loop_
_entity.id
_entity.type
_entity.pdbx_description
1 polymer ?
#
loop_
_entity_poly.entity_id
_entity_poly.type
_entity_poly.pdbx_seq_one_letter_code
_entity_poly.pdbx_strand_id
1 'polypeptide(L)'
;TPVNWWVAHHINEGKRKLNFTEFGNYTVKRQSKKLDEVAETVESDEMPLNSYLIMHGDAKLSTDEKKLLIDWAKAAMNQVKQVPVP
;
A
#
# COMPACT_ATOMS: atom_id res chain seq x y z
N THR A 1 -22.06 1.07 -16.23
CA THR A 1 -21.38 1.35 -17.52
C THR A 1 -20.01 0.66 -17.53
N PRO A 2 -19.39 0.44 -18.71
CA PRO A 2 -18.08 -0.22 -18.81
C PRO A 2 -16.99 0.41 -17.92
N VAL A 3 -16.97 1.75 -17.81
CA VAL A 3 -16.08 2.49 -16.90
C VAL A 3 -16.31 2.14 -15.44
N ASN A 4 -17.57 2.03 -14.99
CA ASN A 4 -17.87 1.60 -13.60
C ASN A 4 -17.36 0.19 -13.32
N TRP A 5 -17.44 -0.72 -14.29
CA TRP A 5 -16.93 -2.09 -14.13
C TRP A 5 -15.41 -2.11 -14.01
N TRP A 6 -14.71 -1.32 -14.82
CA TRP A 6 -13.26 -1.16 -14.75
C TRP A 6 -12.81 -0.56 -13.40
N VAL A 7 -13.46 0.51 -12.94
CA VAL A 7 -13.17 1.11 -11.62
C VAL A 7 -13.45 0.12 -10.48
N ALA A 8 -14.59 -0.59 -10.51
CA ALA A 8 -14.91 -1.60 -9.52
C ALA A 8 -13.88 -2.74 -9.49
N HIS A 9 -13.39 -3.17 -10.67
CA HIS A 9 -12.34 -4.16 -10.77
C HIS A 9 -11.04 -3.69 -10.10
N HIS A 10 -10.60 -2.45 -10.37
CA HIS A 10 -9.42 -1.87 -9.72
C HIS A 10 -9.57 -1.77 -8.19
N ILE A 11 -10.75 -1.36 -7.70
CA ILE A 11 -11.03 -1.33 -6.25
C ILE A 11 -10.92 -2.73 -5.66
N ASN A 12 -11.50 -3.74 -6.32
CA ASN A 12 -11.46 -5.12 -5.86
C ASN A 12 -10.03 -5.69 -5.84
N GLU A 13 -9.24 -5.45 -6.89
CA GLU A 13 -7.84 -5.86 -6.93
C GLU A 13 -7.01 -5.14 -5.86
N GLY A 14 -7.20 -3.82 -5.68
CA GLY A 14 -6.59 -3.06 -4.60
C GLY A 14 -6.87 -3.66 -3.22
N LYS A 15 -8.14 -3.96 -2.92
CA LYS A 15 -8.54 -4.62 -1.66
C LYS A 15 -7.98 -6.04 -1.53
N ARG A 16 -7.82 -6.79 -2.62
CA ARG A 16 -7.17 -8.11 -2.58
C ARG A 16 -5.69 -8.00 -2.19
N LYS A 17 -5.02 -6.93 -2.62
CA LYS A 17 -3.62 -6.65 -2.27
C LYS A 17 -3.49 -6.09 -0.87
N LEU A 18 -4.27 -5.06 -0.51
CA LEU A 18 -4.24 -4.42 0.81
C LEU A 18 -5.62 -3.86 1.15
N ASN A 19 -6.30 -4.48 2.11
CA ASN A 19 -7.59 -4.00 2.60
C ASN A 19 -7.43 -3.47 4.03
N PHE A 20 -7.44 -2.14 4.18
CA PHE A 20 -7.32 -1.49 5.48
C PHE A 20 -8.50 -1.76 6.43
N THR A 21 -9.69 -2.06 5.91
CA THR A 21 -10.85 -2.46 6.74
C THR A 21 -10.61 -3.80 7.43
N GLU A 22 -9.95 -4.74 6.75
CA GLU A 22 -9.65 -6.08 7.29
C GLU A 22 -8.25 -6.19 7.89
N PHE A 23 -7.42 -5.16 7.74
CA PHE A 23 -6.01 -5.21 8.11
C PHE A 23 -5.81 -5.56 9.59
N GLY A 24 -6.65 -5.01 10.48
CA GLY A 24 -6.62 -5.34 11.91
C GLY A 24 -6.93 -6.80 12.23
N ASN A 25 -7.66 -7.49 11.37
CA ASN A 25 -8.03 -8.91 11.53
C ASN A 25 -7.02 -9.87 10.89
N TYR A 26 -6.01 -9.37 10.18
CA TYR A 26 -4.97 -10.20 9.58
C TYR A 26 -4.03 -10.78 10.65
N THR A 27 -3.46 -11.94 10.36
CA THR A 27 -2.36 -12.47 11.18
C THR A 27 -1.17 -11.51 11.16
N VAL A 28 -0.40 -11.47 12.26
CA VAL A 28 0.83 -10.66 12.37
C VAL A 28 1.77 -10.86 11.17
N LYS A 29 1.92 -12.12 10.70
CA LYS A 29 2.71 -12.45 9.50
C LYS A 29 2.16 -11.78 8.24
N ARG A 30 0.84 -11.78 8.05
CA ARG A 30 0.22 -11.15 6.88
C ARG A 30 0.29 -9.61 6.98
N GLN A 31 0.02 -9.03 8.14
CA GLN A 31 0.13 -7.59 8.36
C GLN A 31 1.55 -7.09 8.07
N SER A 32 2.56 -7.73 8.66
CA SER A 32 3.97 -7.37 8.44
C SER A 32 4.37 -7.52 6.97
N LYS A 33 4.02 -8.62 6.30
CA LYS A 33 4.27 -8.80 4.87
C LYS A 33 3.63 -7.68 4.04
N LYS A 34 2.39 -7.27 4.37
CA LYS A 34 1.70 -6.21 3.64
C LYS A 34 2.32 -4.83 3.83
N LEU A 35 2.86 -4.54 5.00
CA LEU A 35 3.59 -3.30 5.24
C LEU A 35 4.96 -3.30 4.54
N ASP A 36 5.61 -4.46 4.47
CA ASP A 36 6.85 -4.64 3.69
C ASP A 36 6.61 -4.37 2.19
N GLU A 37 5.56 -4.98 1.62
CA GLU A 37 5.13 -4.75 0.22
C GLU A 37 4.85 -3.26 -0.06
N VAL A 38 4.33 -2.49 0.91
CA VAL A 38 4.14 -1.03 0.75
C VAL A 38 5.48 -0.31 0.63
N ALA A 39 6.46 -0.64 1.48
CA ALA A 39 7.79 -0.03 1.39
C ALA A 39 8.47 -0.39 0.06
N GLU A 40 8.46 -1.67 -0.33
CA GLU A 40 9.10 -2.16 -1.56
C GLU A 40 8.52 -1.51 -2.83
N THR A 41 7.19 -1.36 -2.91
CA THR A 41 6.54 -0.78 -4.10
C THR A 41 6.79 0.72 -4.25
N VAL A 42 6.97 1.44 -3.13
CA VAL A 42 7.38 2.85 -3.14
C VAL A 42 8.87 3.00 -3.45
N GLU A 43 9.70 2.11 -2.90
CA GLU A 43 11.16 2.09 -3.15
C GLU A 43 11.50 1.72 -4.60
N SER A 44 10.70 0.86 -5.22
CA SER A 44 10.89 0.39 -6.60
C SER A 44 10.18 1.25 -7.65
N ASP A 45 9.62 2.41 -7.27
CA ASP A 45 8.87 3.29 -8.17
C ASP A 45 7.67 2.64 -8.88
N GLU A 46 7.14 1.54 -8.33
CA GLU A 46 5.91 0.92 -8.84
C GLU A 46 4.66 1.75 -8.50
N MET A 47 4.76 2.55 -7.43
CA MET A 47 3.69 3.41 -6.94
C MET A 47 4.09 4.90 -6.93
N PRO A 48 3.24 5.81 -7.47
CA PRO A 48 1.99 5.52 -8.17
C PRO A 48 2.21 4.92 -9.57
N LEU A 49 1.21 4.19 -10.08
CA LEU A 49 1.27 3.62 -11.42
C LEU A 49 1.60 4.68 -12.48
N ASN A 50 2.54 4.39 -13.38
CA ASN A 50 2.94 5.30 -14.45
C ASN A 50 1.75 5.78 -15.30
N SER A 51 0.79 4.90 -15.59
CA SER A 51 -0.42 5.24 -16.34
C SER A 51 -1.29 6.28 -15.63
N TYR A 52 -1.33 6.26 -14.29
CA TYR A 52 -2.04 7.24 -13.48
C TYR A 52 -1.34 8.60 -13.55
N LEU A 53 0.00 8.61 -13.49
CA LEU A 53 0.81 9.82 -13.56
C LEU A 53 0.70 10.59 -14.90
N ILE A 54 0.28 9.93 -15.99
CA ILE A 54 0.04 10.60 -17.28
C ILE A 54 -1.04 11.68 -17.16
N MET A 55 -2.09 11.42 -16.37
CA MET A 55 -3.20 12.36 -16.16
C MET A 55 -3.11 13.10 -14.82
N HIS A 56 -2.34 12.56 -13.86
CA HIS A 56 -2.21 13.04 -12.49
C HIS A 56 -0.73 13.25 -12.12
N GLY A 57 -0.06 14.16 -12.82
CA GLY A 57 1.35 14.46 -12.59
C GLY A 57 1.64 15.00 -11.18
N ASP A 58 0.63 15.61 -10.55
CA ASP A 58 0.63 16.07 -9.16
C ASP A 58 0.74 14.94 -8.14
N ALA A 59 0.36 13.71 -8.50
CA ALA A 59 0.49 12.55 -7.63
C ALA A 59 1.92 11.99 -7.58
N LYS A 60 2.85 12.50 -8.39
CA LYS A 60 4.23 12.03 -8.42
C LYS A 60 4.92 12.32 -7.08
N LEU A 61 5.28 11.27 -6.37
CA LEU A 61 5.97 11.38 -5.09
C LEU A 61 7.37 11.94 -5.26
N SER A 62 7.68 12.97 -4.47
CA SER A 62 9.04 13.45 -4.25
C SER A 62 9.87 12.45 -3.45
N THR A 63 11.19 12.63 -3.43
CA THR A 63 12.10 11.80 -2.64
C THR A 63 11.75 11.79 -1.15
N ASP A 64 11.39 12.96 -0.60
CA ASP A 64 11.05 13.10 0.81
C ASP A 64 9.72 12.43 1.15
N GLU A 65 8.72 12.52 0.26
CA GLU A 65 7.44 11.82 0.44
C GLU A 65 7.60 10.30 0.34
N LYS A 66 8.41 9.80 -0.61
CA LYS A 66 8.75 8.38 -0.68
C LYS A 66 9.40 7.91 0.61
N LYS A 67 10.38 8.66 1.10
CA LYS A 67 11.08 8.35 2.36
C LYS A 67 10.10 8.30 3.53
N LEU A 68 9.19 9.27 3.63
CA LEU A 68 8.18 9.31 4.68
C LEU A 68 7.29 8.06 4.67
N LEU A 69 6.81 7.65 3.50
CA LEU A 69 5.97 6.45 3.34
C LEU A 69 6.74 5.17 3.70
N ILE A 70 7.98 5.04 3.23
CA ILE A 70 8.84 3.88 3.50
C ILE A 70 9.15 3.78 5.00
N ASP A 71 9.53 4.89 5.64
CA ASP A 71 9.87 4.93 7.06
C ASP A 71 8.63 4.61 7.91
N TRP A 72 7.46 5.14 7.55
CA TRP A 72 6.19 4.80 8.20
C TRP A 72 5.87 3.30 8.07
N ALA A 73 5.96 2.74 6.87
CA ALA A 73 5.62 1.34 6.62
C ALA A 73 6.53 0.40 7.42
N LYS A 74 7.84 0.68 7.45
CA LYS A 74 8.84 -0.07 8.23
C LYS A 74 8.57 0.06 9.75
N ALA A 75 8.25 1.26 10.23
CA ALA A 75 7.92 1.49 11.64
C ALA A 75 6.63 0.74 12.05
N ALA A 76 5.57 0.84 11.26
CA ALA A 76 4.31 0.12 11.48
C ALA A 76 4.52 -1.40 11.47
N MET A 77 5.37 -1.91 10.58
CA MET A 77 5.71 -3.34 10.52
C MET A 77 6.35 -3.80 11.82
N ASN A 78 7.28 -3.01 12.36
CA ASN A 78 7.94 -3.31 13.62
C ASN A 78 6.95 -3.27 14.79
N GLN A 79 6.04 -2.31 14.83
CA GLN A 79 4.98 -2.25 15.85
C GLN A 79 4.13 -3.52 15.85
N VAL A 80 3.66 -3.95 14.67
CA VAL A 80 2.84 -5.17 14.52
C VAL A 80 3.59 -6.42 14.99
N LYS A 81 4.89 -6.54 14.68
CA LYS A 81 5.72 -7.67 15.13
C LYS A 81 5.96 -7.67 16.64
N GLN A 82 5.88 -6.52 17.29
CA GLN A 82 6.08 -6.37 18.74
C GLN A 82 4.79 -6.55 19.56
N VAL A 83 3.61 -6.62 18.93
CA VAL A 83 2.35 -6.89 19.64
C VAL A 83 2.41 -8.31 20.23
N PRO A 84 2.31 -8.47 21.56
CA PRO A 84 2.25 -9.78 22.18
C PRO A 84 0.98 -10.50 21.70
N VAL A 85 1.14 -11.69 21.13
CA VAL A 85 0.01 -12.58 20.86
C VAL A 85 -0.56 -13.00 22.23
N PRO A 86 -1.84 -12.77 22.54
CA PRO A 86 -2.45 -13.25 23.78
C PRO A 86 -2.44 -14.78 23.86
#